data_AF-A0A484F695-F1
#
_entry.id   AF-A0A484F695-F1
#
_cell.length_a   1.000
_cell.length_b   1.000
_cell.length_c   1.000
_cell.angle_alpha   90.00
_cell.angle_beta   90.00
_cell.angle_gamma   90.00
#
_symmetry.space_group_name_H-M   'P 1'
#
loop_
_entity.id
_entity.type
_entity.pdbx_description
1 polymer ?
#
loop_
_entity_poly.entity_id
_entity_poly.type
_entity_poly.pdbx_seq_one_letter_code
_entity_poly.pdbx_strand_id
1 'polypeptide(L)'
;MGRVFSETDNRIFNKLAPEAGGSTDSGAGHSFPFILRPISHRFAESGEDFRERLSRLDAEEIEYLADLVLSNQEEITSLDEEDMESFLDLVEEKISFDKRQEITHHLGIVG
;
A
#
# COMPACT_ATOMS: atom_id res chain seq x y z
N MET A 1 -6.64 3.21 -18.74
CA MET A 1 -5.37 2.47 -18.77
C MET A 1 -4.95 2.27 -17.32
N GLY A 2 -4.66 1.04 -16.88
CA GLY A 2 -4.10 0.80 -15.55
C GLY A 2 -2.63 1.22 -15.51
N ARG A 3 -2.11 1.48 -14.30
CA ARG A 3 -0.67 1.69 -14.06
C ARG A 3 0.08 0.41 -14.44
N VAL A 4 1.24 0.56 -15.07
CA VAL A 4 2.18 -0.56 -15.31
C VAL A 4 3.08 -0.67 -14.09
N PHE A 5 3.08 -1.83 -13.43
CA PHE A 5 3.91 -2.07 -12.25
C PHE A 5 5.38 -2.20 -12.65
N SER A 6 6.23 -1.45 -11.96
CA SER A 6 7.69 -1.57 -12.00
C SER A 6 8.16 -2.87 -11.35
N GLU A 7 9.45 -3.19 -11.46
CA GLU A 7 10.05 -4.33 -10.75
C GLU A 7 9.89 -4.19 -9.22
N THR A 8 10.03 -2.98 -8.68
CA THR A 8 9.82 -2.68 -7.26
C THR A 8 8.37 -2.90 -6.86
N ASP A 9 7.40 -2.44 -7.67
CA ASP A 9 5.97 -2.65 -7.40
C ASP A 9 5.63 -4.14 -7.33
N ASN A 10 6.10 -4.92 -8.29
CA ASN A 10 5.88 -6.36 -8.33
C ASN A 10 6.56 -7.07 -7.14
N ARG A 11 7.76 -6.63 -6.73
CA ARG A 11 8.45 -7.18 -5.55
C ARG A 11 7.66 -6.92 -4.27
N ILE A 12 7.21 -5.69 -4.06
CA ILE A 12 6.40 -5.32 -2.88
C ILE A 12 5.09 -6.10 -2.88
N PHE A 13 4.38 -6.11 -4.01
CA PHE A 13 3.11 -6.84 -4.13
C PHE A 13 3.27 -8.34 -3.77
N ASN A 14 4.32 -8.99 -4.27
CA ASN A 14 4.59 -10.40 -3.98
C ASN A 14 5.00 -10.68 -2.53
N LYS A 15 5.60 -9.72 -1.82
CA LYS A 15 5.84 -9.82 -0.38
C LYS A 15 4.52 -9.73 0.41
N LEU A 16 3.64 -8.84 -0.02
CA LEU A 16 2.34 -8.59 0.63
C LEU A 16 1.34 -9.72 0.39
N ALA A 17 1.28 -10.27 -0.83
CA ALA A 17 0.39 -11.37 -1.23
C ALA A 17 1.14 -12.47 -2.02
N PRO A 18 2.01 -13.26 -1.36
CA PRO A 18 2.72 -14.36 -2.00
C PRO A 18 1.78 -15.41 -2.65
N GLU A 19 0.57 -15.57 -2.12
CA GLU A 19 -0.48 -16.43 -2.65
C GLU A 19 -1.00 -16.01 -4.04
N ALA A 20 -0.75 -14.76 -4.46
CA ALA A 20 -1.06 -14.29 -5.81
C ALA A 20 -0.14 -14.91 -6.88
N GLY A 21 0.95 -15.58 -6.47
CA GLY A 21 1.83 -16.33 -7.36
C GLY A 21 2.53 -15.47 -8.43
N GLY A 22 2.77 -14.19 -8.16
CA GLY A 22 3.36 -13.26 -9.14
C GLY A 22 2.35 -12.57 -10.06
N SER A 23 1.06 -12.88 -9.95
CA SER A 23 0.03 -12.24 -10.78
C SER A 23 -0.42 -10.93 -10.17
N THR A 24 -0.12 -9.82 -10.85
CA THR A 24 -0.64 -8.47 -10.54
C THR A 24 -1.83 -8.10 -11.43
N ASP A 25 -2.44 -9.11 -12.06
CA ASP A 25 -3.57 -8.98 -12.95
C ASP A 25 -4.91 -9.07 -12.20
N SER A 26 -5.82 -8.16 -12.54
CA SER A 26 -7.17 -8.11 -11.98
C SER A 26 -8.09 -9.26 -12.45
N GLY A 27 -7.61 -10.12 -13.36
CA GLY A 27 -8.37 -11.20 -14.02
C GLY A 27 -8.97 -10.85 -15.39
N ALA A 28 -8.96 -9.57 -15.80
CA ALA A 28 -9.56 -9.09 -17.05
C ALA A 28 -8.54 -8.56 -18.09
N GLY A 29 -7.26 -8.93 -17.97
CA GLY A 29 -6.18 -8.40 -18.82
C GLY A 29 -5.75 -6.97 -18.48
N HIS A 30 -6.07 -6.51 -17.27
CA HIS A 30 -5.67 -5.22 -16.74
C HIS A 30 -4.94 -5.41 -15.41
N SER A 31 -3.73 -4.86 -15.31
CA SER A 31 -2.98 -4.75 -14.07
C SER A 31 -3.74 -3.92 -13.04
N PHE A 32 -3.54 -4.20 -11.76
CA PHE A 32 -4.07 -3.36 -10.70
C PHE A 32 -3.57 -1.91 -10.86
N PRO A 33 -4.41 -0.89 -10.60
CA PRO A 33 -3.96 0.49 -10.66
C PRO A 33 -3.06 0.89 -9.48
N PHE A 34 -3.17 0.15 -8.36
CA PHE A 34 -2.61 0.45 -7.04
C PHE A 34 -2.14 -0.85 -6.38
N ILE A 35 -1.13 -0.77 -5.51
CA ILE A 35 -0.60 -1.92 -4.78
C ILE A 35 -1.47 -2.22 -3.56
N LEU A 36 -1.81 -1.23 -2.75
CA LEU A 36 -2.41 -1.47 -1.43
C LEU A 36 -3.89 -1.86 -1.51
N ARG A 37 -4.63 -1.29 -2.47
CA ARG A 37 -6.05 -1.59 -2.66
C ARG A 37 -6.37 -3.08 -2.86
N PRO A 38 -5.71 -3.81 -3.79
CA PRO A 38 -5.94 -5.25 -3.89
C PRO A 38 -5.49 -6.01 -2.65
N ILE A 39 -4.41 -5.58 -1.97
CA ILE A 39 -3.94 -6.22 -0.73
C ILE A 39 -5.02 -6.11 0.35
N SER A 40 -5.54 -4.92 0.59
CA SER A 40 -6.65 -4.66 1.53
C SER A 40 -7.94 -5.40 1.11
N HIS A 41 -8.46 -5.17 -0.09
CA HIS A 41 -9.81 -5.63 -0.45
C HIS A 41 -9.92 -7.09 -0.91
N ARG A 42 -8.81 -7.77 -1.24
CA ARG A 42 -8.84 -9.12 -1.80
C ARG A 42 -8.03 -10.14 -1.02
N PHE A 43 -6.94 -9.73 -0.40
CA PHE A 43 -6.00 -10.65 0.24
C PHE A 43 -6.05 -10.57 1.77
N ALA A 44 -6.18 -9.37 2.32
CA ALA A 44 -6.32 -9.17 3.75
C ALA A 44 -7.70 -9.65 4.22
N GLU A 45 -7.72 -10.40 5.32
CA GLU A 45 -8.98 -10.84 5.95
C GLU A 45 -9.47 -9.87 7.04
N SER A 46 -8.58 -9.00 7.55
CA SER A 46 -8.85 -7.99 8.57
C SER A 46 -7.78 -6.90 8.56
N GLY A 47 -8.00 -5.80 9.31
CA GLY A 47 -6.99 -4.77 9.53
C GLY A 47 -5.70 -5.29 10.18
N GLU A 48 -5.82 -6.29 11.07
CA GLU A 48 -4.67 -6.96 11.67
C GLU A 48 -3.86 -7.75 10.63
N ASP A 49 -4.53 -8.53 9.75
CA ASP A 49 -3.86 -9.25 8.67
C ASP A 49 -3.22 -8.28 7.65
N PHE A 50 -3.89 -7.17 7.34
CA PHE A 50 -3.32 -6.12 6.50
C PHE A 50 -2.03 -5.54 7.10
N ARG A 51 -2.05 -5.20 8.41
CA ARG A 51 -0.85 -4.75 9.12
C ARG A 51 0.25 -5.80 9.15
N GLU A 52 -0.08 -7.07 9.41
CA GLU A 52 0.89 -8.17 9.37
C GLU A 52 1.52 -8.31 7.99
N ARG A 53 0.76 -8.17 6.91
CA ARG A 53 1.28 -8.16 5.54
C ARG A 53 2.24 -7.00 5.31
N LEU A 54 1.85 -5.77 5.66
CA LEU A 54 2.70 -4.58 5.55
C LEU A 54 3.99 -4.70 6.40
N SER A 55 3.93 -5.40 7.53
CA SER A 55 5.10 -5.59 8.42
C SER A 55 6.25 -6.34 7.74
N ARG A 56 5.97 -7.13 6.69
CA ARG A 56 6.95 -7.87 5.87
C ARG A 56 7.84 -6.96 5.02
N LEU A 57 7.45 -5.70 4.83
CA LEU A 57 8.21 -4.71 4.10
C LEU A 57 9.28 -4.09 5.00
N ASP A 58 10.45 -3.80 4.43
CA ASP A 58 11.47 -3.01 5.12
C ASP A 58 11.13 -1.51 5.08
N ALA A 59 11.96 -0.68 5.73
CA ALA A 59 11.74 0.77 5.77
C ALA A 59 11.82 1.40 4.37
N GLU A 60 12.74 0.95 3.49
CA GLU A 60 12.86 1.50 2.14
C GLU A 60 11.61 1.22 1.30
N GLU A 61 11.02 0.02 1.46
CA GLU A 61 9.79 -0.37 0.76
C GLU A 61 8.55 0.36 1.29
N ILE A 62 8.49 0.64 2.60
CA ILE A 62 7.41 1.46 3.17
C ILE A 62 7.56 2.93 2.74
N GLU A 63 8.77 3.47 2.71
CA GLU A 63 9.04 4.82 2.20
C GLU A 63 8.65 4.93 0.73
N TYR A 64 8.98 3.90 -0.07
CA TYR A 64 8.56 3.84 -1.47
C TYR A 64 7.03 3.90 -1.64
N LEU A 65 6.27 3.14 -0.83
CA LEU A 65 4.80 3.22 -0.86
C LEU A 65 4.29 4.61 -0.45
N ALA A 66 4.91 5.22 0.57
CA ALA A 66 4.57 6.58 1.00
C ALA A 66 4.79 7.60 -0.14
N ASP A 67 5.91 7.51 -0.85
CA ASP A 67 6.21 8.39 -1.97
C ASP A 67 5.28 8.16 -3.17
N LEU A 68 4.81 6.92 -3.38
CA LEU A 68 3.76 6.65 -4.36
C LEU A 68 2.43 7.32 -3.99
N VAL A 69 2.07 7.38 -2.70
CA VAL A 69 0.87 8.11 -2.24
C VAL A 69 1.02 9.61 -2.53
N LEU A 70 2.17 10.20 -2.16
CA LEU A 70 2.47 11.62 -2.37
C LEU A 70 2.51 12.01 -3.86
N SER A 71 2.86 11.07 -4.74
CA SER A 71 2.86 11.26 -6.20
C SER A 71 1.54 10.87 -6.88
N ASN A 72 0.50 10.50 -6.12
CA ASN A 72 -0.81 10.02 -6.59
C ASN A 72 -0.74 8.76 -7.47
N GLN A 73 0.29 7.94 -7.27
CA GLN A 73 0.49 6.65 -7.92
C GLN A 73 0.03 5.47 -7.05
N GLU A 74 -0.27 5.72 -5.78
CA GLU A 74 -0.93 4.84 -4.81
C GLU A 74 -2.12 5.57 -4.18
N GLU A 75 -3.16 4.85 -3.78
CA GLU A 75 -4.38 5.44 -3.19
C GLU A 75 -4.78 4.68 -1.92
N ILE A 76 -4.71 5.36 -0.78
CA ILE A 76 -5.07 4.77 0.52
C ILE A 76 -6.42 5.24 1.08
N THR A 77 -7.01 6.31 0.51
CA THR A 77 -8.32 6.84 0.94
C THR A 77 -9.50 5.95 0.58
N SER A 78 -9.28 4.98 -0.31
CA SER A 78 -10.30 4.01 -0.72
C SER A 78 -10.26 2.70 0.07
N LEU A 79 -9.28 2.55 0.97
CA LEU A 79 -9.15 1.41 1.87
C LEU A 79 -10.14 1.52 3.02
N ASP A 80 -10.36 0.41 3.72
CA ASP A 80 -11.06 0.42 5.00
C ASP A 80 -10.28 1.27 6.03
N GLU A 81 -11.00 1.88 6.98
CA GLU A 81 -10.43 2.83 7.95
C GLU A 81 -9.29 2.22 8.77
N GLU A 82 -9.46 0.97 9.22
CA GLU A 82 -8.43 0.22 9.96
C GLU A 82 -7.18 -0.07 9.12
N ASP A 83 -7.33 -0.30 7.81
CA ASP A 83 -6.22 -0.56 6.89
C ASP A 83 -5.44 0.71 6.60
N MET A 84 -6.15 1.81 6.34
CA MET A 84 -5.53 3.12 6.13
C MET A 84 -4.73 3.54 7.36
N GLU A 85 -5.29 3.41 8.55
CA GLU A 85 -4.60 3.76 9.79
C GLU A 85 -3.39 2.83 10.04
N SER A 86 -3.53 1.53 9.76
CA SER A 86 -2.43 0.57 9.88
C SER A 86 -1.24 0.93 8.98
N PHE A 87 -1.50 1.44 7.77
CA PHE A 87 -0.44 1.94 6.89
C PHE A 87 0.22 3.20 7.45
N LEU A 88 -0.57 4.18 7.91
CA LEU A 88 -0.06 5.44 8.46
C LEU A 88 0.79 5.23 9.72
N ASP A 89 0.35 4.32 10.60
CA ASP A 89 1.10 3.91 11.79
C ASP A 89 2.45 3.29 11.43
N LEU A 90 2.49 2.44 10.40
CA LEU A 90 3.73 1.82 9.95
C LEU A 90 4.68 2.82 9.29
N VAL A 91 4.16 3.81 8.57
CA VAL A 91 4.96 4.93 8.06
C VAL A 91 5.59 5.69 9.23
N GLU A 92 4.82 6.00 10.28
CA GLU A 92 5.35 6.68 11.46
C GLU A 92 6.40 5.84 12.21
N GLU A 93 6.12 4.56 12.41
CA GLU A 93 6.98 3.61 13.15
C GLU A 93 8.31 3.37 12.43
N LYS A 94 8.27 3.16 11.10
CA LYS A 94 9.45 2.76 10.31
C LYS A 94 10.17 3.92 9.65
N ILE A 95 9.48 5.03 9.36
CA ILE A 95 10.04 6.19 8.65
C ILE A 95 10.13 7.38 9.60
N SER A 96 9.00 8.05 9.87
CA SER A 96 8.90 9.17 10.81
C SER A 96 7.47 9.68 10.93
N PHE A 97 7.18 10.33 12.06
CA PHE A 97 5.95 11.11 12.24
C PHE A 97 5.79 12.21 11.18
N ASP A 98 6.88 12.87 10.77
CA ASP A 98 6.85 13.92 9.75
C ASP A 98 6.39 13.37 8.39
N LYS A 99 6.83 12.18 7.99
CA LYS A 99 6.39 11.53 6.73
C LYS A 99 4.91 11.15 6.81
N ARG A 100 4.42 10.67 7.95
CA ARG A 100 2.98 10.45 8.17
C ARG A 100 2.19 11.74 7.99
N GLN A 101 2.62 12.83 8.62
CA GLN A 101 1.97 14.15 8.51
C GLN A 101 1.98 14.69 7.08
N GLU A 102 3.05 14.44 6.33
CA GLU A 102 3.13 14.80 4.92
C GLU A 102 2.02 14.11 4.11
N ILE A 103 1.83 12.80 4.32
CA ILE A 103 0.75 12.03 3.66
C ILE A 103 -0.63 12.53 4.08
N THR A 104 -0.91 12.68 5.37
CA THR A 104 -2.24 13.11 5.83
C THR A 104 -2.60 14.50 5.30
N HIS A 105 -1.63 15.43 5.28
CA HIS A 105 -1.78 16.74 4.66
C HIS A 105 -2.06 16.64 3.15
N HIS A 106 -1.29 15.83 2.42
CA HIS A 106 -1.45 15.61 0.99
C HIS A 106 -2.85 15.10 0.63
N LEU A 107 -3.40 14.22 1.47
CA LEU A 107 -4.74 13.64 1.29
C LEU A 107 -5.88 14.53 1.81
N GLY A 108 -5.57 15.66 2.45
CA GLY A 108 -6.57 16.52 3.06
C GLY A 108 -7.30 15.88 4.24
N ILE A 109 -6.68 14.87 4.86
CA ILE A 109 -7.19 14.20 6.06
C ILE A 109 -6.70 15.00 7.27
N VAL A 110 -7.64 15.50 8.07
CA VAL A 110 -7.31 16.18 9.33
C VAL A 110 -6.95 15.10 10.34
N GLY A 111 -5.66 14.97 10.65
CA GLY A 111 -5.16 14.16 11.77
C GLY A 111 -5.40 14.82 13.12
#